data_AF-A0A844Z8K7-F1
#
_entry.id   AF-A0A844Z8K7-F1
#
_cell.length_a   1.000
_cell.length_b   1.000
_cell.length_c   1.000
_cell.angle_alpha   90.00
_cell.angle_beta   90.00
_cell.angle_gamma   90.00
#
_symmetry.space_group_name_H-M   'P 1'
#
loop_
_entity.id
_entity.type
_entity.pdbx_description
1 polymer ?
#
loop_
_entity_poly.entity_id
_entity_poly.type
_entity_poly.pdbx_seq_one_letter_code
_entity_poly.pdbx_strand_id
1 'polypeptide(L)'
;MLRASAIWAVIGGVLLATLEVRANWGDWQWWPWWLVDFVAAGFLLIGGIRTLRGDLDGRLWLVAAWAFAFGMGWMSLAGNIEIGPDPNRDARLGGGYIALVSFGVVSSLIALLLALFGRPKT
;
A
#
# COMPACT_ATOMS: atom_id res chain seq x y z
N MET A 1 15.67 -8.71 7.73
CA MET A 1 14.98 -7.41 7.57
C MET A 1 14.45 -7.25 6.16
N LEU A 2 15.30 -7.25 5.13
CA LEU A 2 14.89 -7.09 3.73
C LEU A 2 13.87 -8.16 3.26
N ARG A 3 14.13 -9.45 3.54
CA ARG A 3 13.19 -10.53 3.17
C ARG A 3 11.82 -10.41 3.86
N ALA A 4 11.79 -9.94 5.11
CA ALA A 4 10.52 -9.75 5.83
C ALA A 4 9.68 -8.64 5.18
N SER A 5 10.32 -7.50 4.86
CA SER A 5 9.70 -6.41 4.10
C SER A 5 9.22 -6.88 2.72
N ALA A 6 9.98 -7.73 2.03
CA ALA A 6 9.61 -8.27 0.73
C ALA A 6 8.41 -9.24 0.79
N ILE A 7 8.39 -10.17 1.76
CA ILE A 7 7.22 -11.05 1.99
C ILE A 7 5.99 -10.20 2.30
N TRP A 8 6.17 -9.19 3.15
CA TRP A 8 5.09 -8.29 3.51
C TRP A 8 4.58 -7.48 2.32
N ALA A 9 5.45 -7.10 1.38
CA ALA A 9 5.05 -6.41 0.16
C ALA A 9 4.22 -7.32 -0.75
N VAL A 10 4.58 -8.61 -0.86
CA VAL A 10 3.78 -9.57 -1.64
C VAL A 10 2.39 -9.74 -1.02
N ILE A 11 2.32 -9.96 0.29
CA ILE A 11 1.04 -10.08 1.01
C ILE A 11 0.22 -8.80 0.86
N GLY A 12 0.82 -7.64 1.13
CA GLY A 12 0.18 -6.34 1.05
C GLY A 12 -0.32 -6.01 -0.35
N GLY A 13 0.45 -6.33 -1.39
CA GLY A 13 0.04 -6.12 -2.79
C GLY A 13 -1.15 -6.98 -3.19
N VAL A 14 -1.18 -8.26 -2.80
CA VAL A 14 -2.34 -9.15 -3.05
C VAL A 14 -3.58 -8.66 -2.29
N LEU A 15 -3.42 -8.32 -1.01
CA LEU A 15 -4.52 -7.82 -0.19
C LEU A 15 -5.08 -6.51 -0.73
N LEU A 16 -4.22 -5.55 -1.09
CA LEU A 16 -4.63 -4.26 -1.65
C LEU A 16 -5.45 -4.44 -2.92
N ALA A 17 -4.94 -5.19 -3.89
CA ALA A 17 -5.65 -5.44 -5.14
C ALA A 17 -7.01 -6.14 -4.91
N THR A 18 -7.07 -7.11 -4.00
CA THR A 18 -8.30 -7.86 -3.71
C THR A 18 -9.34 -6.98 -3.00
N LEU A 19 -8.90 -6.19 -2.02
CA LEU A 19 -9.77 -5.27 -1.29
C LEU A 19 -10.30 -4.18 -2.21
N GLU A 20 -9.49 -3.68 -3.14
CA GLU A 20 -9.88 -2.64 -4.09
C GLU A 20 -10.95 -3.14 -5.07
N VAL A 21 -10.76 -4.34 -5.61
CA VAL A 21 -11.78 -5.01 -6.45
C VAL A 21 -13.08 -5.18 -5.68
N ARG A 22 -13.01 -5.62 -4.42
CA ARG A 22 -14.19 -5.79 -3.57
C ARG A 22 -14.88 -4.45 -3.27
N ALA A 23 -14.12 -3.40 -2.97
CA ALA A 23 -14.63 -2.10 -2.58
C ALA A 23 -15.35 -1.37 -3.72
N ASN A 24 -14.87 -1.55 -4.96
CA ASN A 24 -15.43 -0.91 -6.14
C ASN A 24 -16.35 -1.83 -6.95
N TRP A 25 -16.67 -3.03 -6.44
CA TRP A 25 -17.46 -3.99 -7.20
C TRP A 25 -18.88 -3.48 -7.45
N GLY A 26 -19.19 -3.22 -8.72
CA GLY A 26 -20.50 -2.74 -9.16
C GLY A 26 -20.62 -1.22 -9.29
N ASP A 27 -19.71 -0.46 -8.66
CA ASP A 27 -19.65 1.00 -8.78
C ASP A 27 -18.18 1.45 -8.73
N TRP A 28 -17.55 1.48 -9.92
CA TRP A 28 -16.16 1.89 -10.06
C TRP A 28 -16.07 3.41 -10.08
N GLN A 29 -15.14 3.93 -9.28
CA GLN A 29 -14.84 5.37 -9.29
C GLN A 29 -14.40 5.87 -10.67
N TRP A 30 -14.47 7.17 -10.89
CA TRP A 30 -13.92 7.78 -12.11
C TRP A 30 -12.40 7.56 -12.18
N TRP A 31 -11.91 7.18 -13.36
CA TRP A 31 -10.48 7.09 -13.64
C TRP A 31 -9.79 8.44 -13.35
N PRO A 32 -8.63 8.53 -12.66
CA PRO A 32 -7.67 7.46 -12.37
C PRO A 32 -7.72 6.94 -10.92
N TRP A 33 -8.76 7.28 -10.15
CA TRP A 33 -8.76 7.09 -8.71
C TRP A 33 -8.67 5.63 -8.27
N TRP A 34 -9.32 4.70 -8.97
CA TRP A 34 -9.20 3.27 -8.69
C TRP A 34 -7.91 2.65 -9.25
N LEU A 35 -7.31 3.22 -10.31
CA LEU A 35 -6.12 2.63 -10.93
C LEU A 35 -4.92 2.73 -9.97
N VAL A 36 -4.79 3.85 -9.26
CA VAL A 36 -3.60 4.14 -8.47
C VAL A 36 -3.32 3.07 -7.41
N ASP A 37 -4.36 2.44 -6.85
CA ASP A 37 -4.23 1.34 -5.89
C ASP A 37 -3.73 0.05 -6.56
N PHE A 38 -4.14 -0.23 -7.80
CA PHE A 38 -3.55 -1.33 -8.58
C PHE A 38 -2.11 -1.07 -8.97
N VAL A 39 -1.74 0.18 -9.25
CA VAL A 39 -0.35 0.57 -9.49
C VAL A 39 0.48 0.36 -8.22
N ALA A 40 -0.04 0.77 -7.07
CA ALA A 40 0.60 0.51 -5.78
C ALA A 40 0.77 -0.99 -5.51
N ALA A 41 -0.29 -1.78 -5.74
CA ALA A 41 -0.26 -3.23 -5.61
C ALA A 41 0.78 -3.86 -6.56
N GLY A 42 0.82 -3.41 -7.81
CA GLY A 42 1.81 -3.85 -8.80
C GLY A 42 3.24 -3.57 -8.35
N PHE A 43 3.52 -2.37 -7.86
CA PHE A 43 4.84 -2.02 -7.34
C PHE A 43 5.24 -2.89 -6.14
N LEU A 44 4.31 -3.12 -5.19
CA LEU A 44 4.55 -3.99 -4.03
C LEU A 44 4.86 -5.43 -4.46
N LEU A 45 4.11 -5.98 -5.41
CA LEU A 45 4.34 -7.32 -5.94
C LEU A 45 5.69 -7.41 -6.67
N ILE A 46 6.00 -6.45 -7.55
CA ILE A 46 7.26 -6.43 -8.30
C ILE A 46 8.45 -6.30 -7.34
N GLY A 47 8.42 -5.32 -6.44
CA GLY A 47 9.49 -5.09 -5.48
C GLY A 47 9.69 -6.27 -4.53
N GLY A 48 8.60 -6.86 -4.04
CA GLY A 48 8.61 -8.05 -3.20
C GLY A 48 9.20 -9.26 -3.92
N ILE A 49 8.69 -9.59 -5.11
CA ILE A 49 9.13 -10.77 -5.89
C ILE A 49 10.60 -10.63 -6.32
N ARG A 50 11.01 -9.48 -6.87
CA ARG A 50 12.40 -9.25 -7.29
C ARG A 50 13.38 -9.37 -6.12
N THR A 51 13.00 -8.81 -4.96
CA THR A 51 13.81 -8.93 -3.74
C THR A 51 13.93 -10.38 -3.25
N LEU A 52 12.84 -11.14 -3.32
CA LEU A 52 12.83 -12.55 -2.89
C LEU A 52 13.61 -13.47 -3.84
N ARG A 53 13.64 -13.13 -5.13
CA ARG A 53 14.46 -13.81 -6.14
C ARG A 53 15.95 -13.48 -6.04
N GLY A 54 16.31 -12.41 -5.32
CA GLY A 54 17.69 -11.96 -5.17
C GLY A 54 18.18 -11.13 -6.37
N ASP A 55 17.26 -10.52 -7.12
CA ASP A 55 17.62 -9.64 -8.23
C ASP A 55 18.44 -8.44 -7.72
N LEU A 56 19.43 -8.01 -8.51
CA LEU A 56 20.37 -6.94 -8.12
C LEU A 56 19.67 -5.63 -7.75
N ASP A 57 18.56 -5.32 -8.41
CA ASP A 57 17.76 -4.10 -8.21
C ASP A 57 16.55 -4.33 -7.29
N GLY A 58 16.35 -5.54 -6.75
CA GLY A 58 15.16 -5.89 -5.97
C GLY A 58 14.94 -4.95 -4.78
N ARG A 59 15.99 -4.62 -4.04
CA ARG A 59 15.91 -3.67 -2.91
C ARG A 59 15.45 -2.28 -3.36
N LEU A 60 15.91 -1.80 -4.51
CA LEU A 60 15.53 -0.47 -5.02
C LEU A 60 14.05 -0.45 -5.38
N TRP A 61 13.56 -1.48 -6.06
CA TRP A 61 12.13 -1.65 -6.35
C TRP A 61 11.30 -1.76 -5.07
N LEU A 62 11.77 -2.49 -4.07
CA LEU A 62 11.04 -2.65 -2.81
C LEU A 62 10.94 -1.32 -2.03
N VAL A 63 12.01 -0.53 -2.01
CA VAL A 63 11.99 0.81 -1.40
C VAL A 63 11.03 1.73 -2.15
N ALA A 64 11.09 1.75 -3.49
CA ALA A 64 10.19 2.55 -4.30
C ALA A 64 8.72 2.16 -4.09
N ALA A 65 8.44 0.85 -4.02
CA ALA A 65 7.11 0.32 -3.77
C ALA A 65 6.55 0.74 -2.42
N TRP A 66 7.33 0.60 -1.35
CA TRP A 66 6.90 1.02 -0.02
C TRP A 66 6.76 2.53 0.13
N ALA A 67 7.64 3.32 -0.50
CA ALA A 67 7.53 4.77 -0.51
C ALA A 67 6.27 5.23 -1.24
N PHE A 68 5.96 4.62 -2.39
CA PHE A 68 4.74 4.90 -3.14
C PHE A 68 3.50 4.51 -2.34
N ALA A 69 3.45 3.28 -1.79
CA ALA A 69 2.33 2.81 -0.98
C ALA A 69 2.11 3.68 0.27
N PHE A 70 3.18 4.12 0.93
CA PHE A 70 3.10 5.04 2.07
C PHE A 70 2.51 6.40 1.65
N GLY A 71 2.99 6.97 0.54
CA GLY A 71 2.46 8.24 0.02
C GLY A 71 0.97 8.15 -0.31
N MET A 72 0.56 7.08 -1.00
CA MET A 72 -0.85 6.84 -1.33
C MET A 72 -1.71 6.61 -0.10
N GLY A 73 -1.24 5.79 0.85
CA GLY A 73 -1.93 5.56 2.11
C GLY A 73 -2.08 6.84 2.93
N TRP A 74 -1.06 7.70 2.96
CA TRP A 74 -1.11 9.00 3.63
C TRP A 74 -2.15 9.92 2.99
N MET A 75 -2.18 10.02 1.66
CA MET A 75 -3.19 10.80 0.95
C MET A 75 -4.61 10.30 1.23
N SER A 76 -4.81 8.98 1.20
CA SER A 76 -6.10 8.37 1.53
C SER A 76 -6.50 8.67 2.98
N LEU A 77 -5.59 8.54 3.93
CA LEU A 77 -5.85 8.85 5.33
C LEU A 77 -6.22 10.33 5.54
N ALA A 78 -5.44 11.24 4.97
CA ALA A 78 -5.69 12.68 5.06
C ALA A 78 -7.08 13.04 4.50
N GLY A 79 -7.41 12.53 3.31
CA GLY A 79 -8.72 12.74 2.70
C GLY A 79 -9.89 12.16 3.49
N ASN A 80 -9.68 11.16 4.34
CA ASN A 80 -10.73 10.61 5.20
C ASN A 80 -10.82 11.31 6.58
N ILE A 81 -9.75 11.95 7.07
CA ILE A 81 -9.73 12.61 8.39
C ILE A 81 -10.14 14.10 8.33
N GLU A 82 -9.89 14.81 7.23
CA GLU A 82 -10.30 16.22 7.10
C GLU A 82 -11.80 16.40 7.36
N ILE A 83 -12.26 17.41 8.10
CA ILE A 83 -13.71 17.58 8.37
C ILE A 83 -14.34 18.37 7.21
N GLY A 84 -15.41 17.86 6.61
CA GLY A 84 -16.06 18.48 5.44
C GLY A 84 -17.44 17.86 5.13
N PRO A 85 -18.33 18.58 4.42
CA PRO A 85 -19.78 18.31 4.36
C PRO A 85 -20.17 17.27 3.29
N ASP A 86 -19.48 16.12 3.24
CA ASP A 86 -19.82 15.06 2.28
C ASP A 86 -20.74 14.00 2.93
N PRO A 87 -21.99 13.83 2.45
CA PRO A 87 -22.96 12.87 2.99
C PRO A 87 -22.61 11.39 2.71
N ASN A 88 -21.70 11.08 1.78
CA ASN A 88 -21.23 9.70 1.55
C ASN A 88 -20.11 9.27 2.51
N ARG A 89 -19.69 10.18 3.39
CA ARG A 89 -18.56 9.98 4.30
C ARG A 89 -18.92 9.16 5.53
N ASP A 90 -20.16 9.22 6.01
CA ASP A 90 -20.59 8.53 7.23
C ASP A 90 -20.44 6.99 7.16
N ALA A 91 -20.55 6.40 5.96
CA ALA A 91 -20.31 4.97 5.73
C ALA A 91 -18.80 4.59 5.79
N ARG A 92 -17.90 5.53 5.48
CA ARG A 92 -16.42 5.36 5.54
C ARG A 92 -15.82 5.86 6.85
N LEU A 93 -16.52 6.72 7.58
CA LEU A 93 -16.13 7.25 8.92
C LEU A 93 -16.44 6.28 10.06
N GLY A 94 -17.12 5.15 9.80
CA GLY A 94 -17.20 4.06 10.76
C GLY A 94 -15.78 3.61 11.08
N GLY A 95 -15.27 3.95 12.28
CA GLY A 95 -13.84 3.99 12.62
C GLY A 95 -12.98 2.77 12.26
N GLY A 96 -13.57 1.63 11.92
CA GLY A 96 -12.89 0.48 11.32
C GLY A 96 -12.17 0.77 10.00
N TYR A 97 -12.71 1.58 9.09
CA TYR A 97 -12.03 1.91 7.83
C TYR A 97 -10.83 2.83 8.07
N ILE A 98 -10.99 3.89 8.88
CA ILE A 98 -9.89 4.78 9.27
C ILE A 98 -8.79 3.99 9.99
N ALA A 99 -9.15 3.06 10.89
CA ALA A 99 -8.20 2.19 11.57
C ALA A 99 -7.44 1.29 10.58
N LEU A 100 -8.13 0.72 9.59
CA LEU A 100 -7.50 -0.10 8.54
C LEU A 100 -6.51 0.71 7.70
N VAL A 101 -6.90 1.89 7.21
CA VAL A 101 -6.03 2.76 6.42
C VAL A 101 -4.84 3.23 7.27
N SER A 102 -5.08 3.63 8.52
CA SER A 102 -4.02 4.02 9.47
C SER A 102 -3.02 2.87 9.70
N PHE A 103 -3.53 1.64 9.87
CA PHE A 103 -2.69 0.46 9.98
C PHE A 103 -1.85 0.26 8.71
N GLY A 104 -2.45 0.41 7.52
CA GLY A 104 -1.74 0.34 6.24
C GLY A 104 -0.63 1.38 6.12
N VAL A 105 -0.87 2.61 6.55
CA VAL A 105 0.13 3.71 6.55
C VAL A 105 1.29 3.39 7.50
N VAL A 106 1.00 3.01 8.74
CA VAL A 106 2.05 2.66 9.72
C VAL A 106 2.83 1.43 9.25
N SER A 107 2.13 0.43 8.73
CA SER A 107 2.71 -0.81 8.22
C SER A 107 3.65 -0.56 7.03
N SER A 108 3.22 0.28 6.08
CA SER A 108 4.06 0.67 4.93
C SER A 108 5.29 1.47 5.35
N LEU A 109 5.18 2.37 6.33
CA LEU A 109 6.33 3.08 6.89
C LEU A 109 7.33 2.13 7.55
N ILE A 110 6.86 1.20 8.39
CA ILE A 110 7.73 0.19 9.03
C ILE A 110 8.43 -0.63 7.95
N ALA A 111 7.69 -1.11 6.95
CA ALA A 111 8.24 -1.94 5.89
C ALA A 111 9.22 -1.19 4.97
N LEU A 112 8.99 0.12 4.74
CA LEU A 112 9.92 1.01 4.08
C LEU A 112 11.23 1.11 4.86
N LEU A 113 11.18 1.37 6.17
CA LEU A 113 12.37 1.45 7.02
C LEU A 113 13.14 0.12 7.02
N LEU A 114 12.43 -1.02 7.08
CA LEU A 114 13.04 -2.34 6.97
C LEU A 114 13.72 -2.58 5.61
N ALA A 115 13.20 -2.01 4.52
CA ALA A 115 13.80 -2.10 3.18
C ALA A 115 15.02 -1.16 3.04
N LEU A 116 14.94 0.05 3.59
CA LEU A 116 16.02 1.04 3.60
C LEU A 116 17.23 0.56 4.40
N PHE A 117 17.02 -0.02 5.58
CA PHE A 117 18.11 -0.45 6.46
C PHE A 117 18.45 -1.94 6.33
N GLY A 118 17.68 -2.69 5.54
CA GLY A 118 17.95 -4.10 5.28
C GLY A 118 19.21 -4.31 4.44
N ARG A 119 20.20 -5.02 4.98
CA ARG A 119 21.38 -5.46 4.21
C ARG A 119 21.04 -6.67 3.33
N PRO A 120 21.51 -6.72 2.07
CA PRO A 120 21.52 -7.95 1.29
C PRO A 120 22.34 -9.01 2.04
N LYS A 121 21.94 -10.29 1.94
CA LYS A 121 22.84 -11.37 2.36
C LYS A 121 23.96 -11.42 1.32
N THR A 122 25.16 -11.03 1.71
CA THR A 122 26.40 -11.25 0.96
C THR A 122 26.70 -12.73 0.85
#